data_AF-A0A2N2S857-F1
#
_entry.id   AF-A0A2N2S857-F1
#
_cell.length_a   1.000
_cell.length_b   1.000
_cell.length_c   1.000
_cell.angle_alpha   90.00
_cell.angle_beta   90.00
_cell.angle_gamma   90.00
#
_symmetry.space_group_name_H-M   'P 1'
#
loop_
_entity.id
_entity.type
_entity.pdbx_description
1 polymer ?
#
loop_
_entity_poly.entity_id
_entity_poly.type
_entity_poly.pdbx_seq_one_letter_code
_entity_poly.pdbx_strand_id
1 'polypeptide(L)' 'GVAGGSLLLIPMACNLFGISTDVAMQVVAIGFIISVVQDSAETALNSSTDVLFTAAACPPADAVLESDAARA' A
#
# COMPACT_ATOMS: atom_id res chain seq x y z
N GLY A 1 -0.80 -4.14 4.11
CA GLY A 1 0.11 -5.01 4.88
C GLY A 1 0.22 -4.52 6.31
N VAL A 2 0.57 -5.37 7.28
CA VAL A 2 0.74 -4.89 8.68
C VAL A 2 2.11 -4.23 8.83
N ALA A 3 2.13 -2.91 8.72
CA ALA A 3 3.29 -2.10 9.06
C ALA A 3 3.54 -2.16 10.56
N GLY A 4 4.65 -2.78 10.99
CA GLY A 4 5.23 -2.48 12.30
C GLY A 4 5.65 -3.63 13.20
N GLY A 5 5.35 -4.89 12.87
CA GLY A 5 5.76 -6.03 13.72
C GLY A 5 7.28 -6.11 13.92
N SER A 6 8.05 -5.81 12.88
CA SER A 6 9.52 -5.77 12.91
C SER A 6 10.10 -4.46 13.45
N LEU A 7 9.34 -3.36 13.47
CA LEU A 7 9.84 -2.06 13.97
C LEU A 7 10.12 -2.10 15.48
N LEU A 8 9.40 -2.94 16.23
CA LEU A 8 9.64 -3.17 17.66
C LEU A 8 10.93 -3.97 17.95
N LEU A 9 11.54 -4.58 16.94
CA LEU A 9 12.82 -5.28 17.09
C LEU A 9 14.02 -4.33 17.05
N ILE A 10 13.83 -3.11 16.54
CA ILE A 10 14.89 -2.10 16.39
C ILE A 10 15.47 -1.71 17.76
N PRO A 11 14.68 -1.33 18.78
CA PRO A 11 15.23 -0.99 20.10
C PRO A 11 15.92 -2.18 20.78
N MET A 12 15.40 -3.39 20.55
CA MET A 12 15.96 -4.60 21.15
C MET A 12 17.34 -4.93 20.57
N ALA A 13 17.50 -4.82 19.24
CA ALA A 13 18.80 -4.95 18.58
C ALA A 13 19.76 -3.82 18.97
N CYS A 14 19.31 -2.57 19.01
CA CYS A 14 20.13 -1.42 19.41
C CYS A 14 20.71 -1.57 20.82
N ASN A 15 19.93 -2.10 21.77
CA ASN A 15 20.40 -2.38 23.14
C ASN A 15 21.54 -3.41 23.18
N LEU A 16 21.55 -4.42 22.29
CA LEU A 16 22.61 -5.43 22.24
C LEU A 16 23.96 -4.86 21.76
N PHE A 17 23.92 -3.77 21.00
CA PHE A 17 25.11 -3.09 20.48
C PHE A 17 25.48 -1.82 21.27
N GLY A 18 24.80 -1.55 22.38
CA GLY A 18 25.05 -0.36 23.21
C GLY A 18 24.67 0.96 22.54
N ILE A 19 23.75 0.94 21.57
CA ILE A 19 23.26 2.13 20.88
C ILE A 19 22.21 2.84 21.74
N SER A 20 22.29 4.18 21.81
CA SER A 20 21.34 5.01 22.56
C SER A 20 19.88 4.77 22.12
N THR A 21 18.98 4.71 23.10
CA THR A 21 17.54 4.56 22.88
C THR A 21 16.96 5.70 22.06
N ASP A 22 17.48 6.93 22.19
CA ASP A 22 17.03 8.08 21.41
C ASP A 22 17.30 7.87 19.91
N VAL A 23 18.47 7.30 19.58
CA VAL A 23 18.84 6.97 18.19
C VAL A 23 17.98 5.80 17.69
N ALA A 24 17.78 4.77 18.52
CA ALA A 24 16.91 3.65 18.16
C ALA A 24 15.48 4.12 17.81
N MET A 25 14.93 5.06 18.59
CA MET A 25 13.61 5.62 18.35
C MET A 25 13.54 6.49 17.08
N GLN A 26 14.62 7.20 16.71
CA GLN A 26 14.70 7.88 15.41
C GLN A 26 14.63 6.88 14.24
N VAL A 27 15.34 5.76 14.34
CA VAL A 27 15.32 4.71 13.30
C VAL A 27 13.93 4.06 13.20
N VAL A 28 13.25 3.82 14.33
CA VAL A 28 11.85 3.37 14.34
C VAL A 28 10.94 4.36 13.61
N ALA A 29 11.08 5.66 13.87
CA ALA A 29 10.28 6.69 13.22
C ALA A 29 10.51 6.74 11.70
N ILE A 30 11.76 6.62 11.25
CA ILE A 30 12.10 6.52 9.82
C ILE A 30 11.45 5.26 9.21
N GLY A 31 11.59 4.11 9.88
CA GLY A 31 11.00 2.84 9.43
C GLY A 31 9.47 2.88 9.33
N PHE A 32 8.81 3.61 10.23
CA PHE A 32 7.36 3.84 10.18
C PHE A 32 6.96 4.71 8.99
N ILE A 33 7.69 5.78 8.70
CA ILE A 33 7.38 6.63 7.53
C ILE A 33 7.53 5.84 6.23
N ILE A 34 8.62 5.07 6.10
CA ILE A 34 8.88 4.24 4.93
C ILE A 34 7.78 3.20 4.73
N SER A 35 7.33 2.55 5.80
CA SER A 35 6.31 1.50 5.69
C SER A 35 4.95 2.04 5.22
N VAL A 36 4.57 3.25 5.64
CA VAL A 36 3.35 3.93 5.16
C VAL A 36 3.44 4.22 3.66
N VAL A 37 4.57 4.77 3.21
CA VAL A 37 4.79 5.06 1.77
C VAL A 37 4.77 3.78 0.95
N GLN A 38 5.41 2.72 1.43
CA GLN A 38 5.45 1.41 0.76
C GLN A 38 4.06 0.78 0.66
N ASP A 39 3.29 0.71 1.75
CA ASP A 39 1.95 0.11 1.75
C ASP A 39 0.99 0.87 0.83
N SER A 40 1.10 2.20 0.80
CA SER A 40 0.32 3.04 -0.09
C SER A 40 0.65 2.77 -1.57
N ALA A 41 1.95 2.66 -1.90
CA ALA A 41 2.40 2.36 -3.25
C ALA A 41 2.05 0.92 -3.67
N GLU A 42 2.24 -0.06 -2.78
CA GLU A 42 1.88 -1.47 -3.00
C GLU A 42 0.37 -1.60 -3.22
N THR A 43 -0.45 -0.93 -2.41
CA THR A 43 -1.90 -0.94 -2.55
C THR A 43 -2.35 -0.25 -3.84
N ALA A 44 -1.76 0.90 -4.17
CA ALA A 44 -2.05 1.61 -5.41
C ALA A 44 -1.70 0.77 -6.64
N LEU A 45 -0.52 0.13 -6.66
CA LEU A 45 -0.12 -0.73 -7.77
C LEU A 45 -0.97 -2.00 -7.85
N ASN A 46 -1.19 -2.68 -6.73
CA ASN A 46 -1.99 -3.91 -6.70
C ASN A 46 -3.43 -3.67 -7.16
N SER A 47 -4.03 -2.51 -6.85
CA SER A 47 -5.40 -2.17 -7.31
C SER A 47 -5.46 -1.43 -8.64
N SER A 48 -4.37 -0.84 -9.12
CA SER A 48 -4.34 -0.14 -10.43
C SER A 48 -4.58 -1.08 -11.61
N THR A 49 -4.14 -2.33 -11.48
CA THR A 49 -4.39 -3.36 -12.50
C THR A 49 -5.86 -3.75 -12.55
N ASP A 50 -6.57 -3.75 -11.42
CA ASP A 50 -8.01 -4.05 -11.37
C ASP A 50 -8.84 -3.00 -12.13
N VAL A 51 -8.46 -1.72 -12.02
CA VAL A 51 -9.10 -0.62 -12.78
C VAL A 51 -8.85 -0.78 -14.28
N LEU A 52 -7.60 -1.01 -14.67
CA LEU A 52 -7.24 -1.20 -16.09
C LEU A 52 -7.88 -2.45 -16.69
N PHE A 53 -7.91 -3.56 -15.94
CA PHE A 53 -8.54 -4.80 -16.36
C PHE A 53 -10.05 -4.64 -16.50
N THR A 54 -10.70 -3.96 -15.55
CA THR A 54 -12.13 -3.63 -15.63
C THR A 54 -12.44 -2.75 -16.84
N ALA A 55 -11.61 -1.74 -17.12
CA ALA A 55 -11.78 -0.87 -18.28
C ALA A 55 -11.55 -1.58 -19.62
N ALA A 56 -10.68 -2.59 -19.67
CA ALA A 56 -10.41 -3.37 -20.88
C ALA A 56 -11.45 -4.49 -21.11
N ALA A 57 -11.96 -5.10 -20.04
CA ALA A 57 -12.88 -6.24 -20.11
C ALA A 57 -14.36 -5.81 -20.22
N CYS A 58 -14.72 -4.60 -19.77
CA CYS A 58 -16.08 -4.08 -19.86
C CYS A 58 -16.23 -3.15 -21.07
N PRO A 59 -17.29 -3.30 -21.90
CA PRO A 59 -17.62 -2.28 -22.89
C PRO A 59 -17.89 -0.94 -22.17
N PRO A 60 -17.64 0.21 -22.83
CA PRO A 60 -17.93 1.51 -22.23
C PRO A 60 -19.39 1.53 -21.75
N ALA A 61 -19.63 2.10 -20.57
CA ALA A 61 -20.96 2.11 -19.95
C ALA A 61 -22.04 2.62 -20.91
N ASP A 62 -21.67 3.56 -21.78
CA ASP A 62 -22.52 4.13 -22.82
C ASP A 62 -22.94 3.10 -23.90
N ALA A 63 -22.05 2.17 -24.27
CA ALA A 63 -22.38 1.11 -25.24
C ALA A 63 -23.34 0.06 -24.67
N VAL A 64 -23.31 -0.16 -23.35
CA VAL A 64 -24.29 -1.03 -22.68
C VAL A 64 -25.66 -0.34 -22.62
N LEU A 65 -25.68 0.95 -22.28
CA LEU A 65 -26.90 1.77 -22.27
C LEU A 65 -27.54 1.90 -23.66
N GLU A 66 -26.75 2.07 -24.72
CA GLU A 66 -27.23 2.08 -26.10
C GLU A 66 -27.80 0.72 -26.52
N SER A 67 -27.16 -0.39 -26.14
CA SER A 67 -27.68 -1.74 -26.39
C SER A 67 -29.01 -2.00 -25.65
N ASP A 68 -29.14 -1.53 -24.42
CA ASP A 68 -30.37 -1.70 -23.63
C ASP A 68 -31.50 -0.79 -24.12
N ALA A 69 -31.18 0.45 -24.51
CA ALA A 69 -32.13 1.35 -25.16
C ALA A 69 -32.58 0.85 -26.53
N ALA A 70 -31.70 0.17 -27.29
CA ALA A 70 -32.03 -0.43 -28.58
C ALA A 70 -32.86 -1.73 -28.45
N ARG A 71 -33.01 -2.29 -27.24
CA ARG A 71 -33.80 -3.49 -26.95
C ARG A 71 -35.18 -3.18 -26.32
N ALA A 72 -35.45 -1.93 -25.98
CA ALA A 72 -36.73 -1.44 -25.46
C ALA A 72 -37.62 -0.90 -26.58
#